data_AF-A0A239IQU7-F1
#
_entry.id   AF-A0A239IQU7-F1
#
_cell.length_a   1.000
_cell.length_b   1.000
_cell.length_c   1.000
_cell.angle_alpha   90.00
_cell.angle_beta   90.00
_cell.angle_gamma   90.00
#
_symmetry.space_group_name_H-M   'P 1'
#
loop_
_entity.id
_entity.type
_entity.pdbx_description
1 polymer ?
#
loop_
_entity_poly.entity_id
_entity_poly.type
_entity_poly.pdbx_seq_one_letter_code
_entity_poly.pdbx_strand_id
1 'polypeptide(L)'
;MTVIYLICGAILLVSACLAVIRAERGPSMLDRTIALDLFATVLVAGIAIEAAWSQRVDTLPILVALSMVGFVSSVVISRFASVEPDTERRIKTAAEVAEEEERQRAAEEAADEEERLLHEQMLQEQLAAEQLAAEQSAVQQAVAQQLAAQQLAAQQLAAQQSGAEPEQKRTNQGEVN
;
A
#
# COMPACT_ATOMS: atom_id res chain seq x y z
N MET A 1 -35.53 4.01 56.98
CA MET A 1 -35.58 3.13 55.79
C MET A 1 -36.35 3.77 54.65
N THR A 2 -37.60 4.22 54.84
CA THR A 2 -38.39 4.91 53.81
C THR A 2 -37.69 6.08 53.11
N VAL A 3 -36.98 6.93 53.87
CA VAL A 3 -36.24 8.07 53.32
C VAL A 3 -35.17 7.65 52.32
N ILE A 4 -34.47 6.53 52.56
CA ILE A 4 -33.42 6.02 51.66
C ILE A 4 -34.04 5.65 50.32
N TYR A 5 -35.17 4.93 50.35
CA TYR A 5 -35.89 4.53 49.15
C TYR A 5 -36.43 5.73 48.36
N LEU A 6 -36.91 6.78 49.04
CA LEU A 6 -37.33 8.03 48.38
C LEU A 6 -36.16 8.73 47.68
N ILE A 7 -35.00 8.82 48.34
CA ILE A 7 -33.80 9.42 47.74
C ILE A 7 -33.35 8.61 46.52
N CYS A 8 -33.28 7.28 46.65
CA CYS A 8 -32.89 6.41 45.54
C CYS A 8 -33.89 6.52 44.36
N GLY A 9 -35.19 6.50 44.66
CA GLY A 9 -36.24 6.68 43.65
C GLY A 9 -36.16 8.03 42.95
N ALA A 10 -35.88 9.12 43.68
CA ALA A 10 -35.69 10.44 43.09
C ALA A 10 -34.47 10.50 42.16
N ILE A 11 -33.33 9.91 42.56
CA ILE A 11 -32.13 9.82 41.72
C ILE A 11 -32.40 9.00 40.46
N LEU A 12 -33.11 7.87 40.56
CA LEU A 12 -33.48 7.07 39.40
C LEU A 12 -34.43 7.83 38.47
N LEU A 13 -35.40 8.57 39.01
CA LEU A 13 -36.32 9.37 38.21
C LEU A 13 -35.56 10.44 37.42
N VAL A 14 -34.63 11.15 38.07
CA VAL A 14 -33.75 12.12 37.39
C VAL A 14 -32.90 11.44 36.32
N SER A 15 -32.31 10.29 36.63
CA SER A 15 -31.51 9.51 35.68
C SER A 15 -32.32 9.04 34.47
N ALA A 16 -33.56 8.58 34.68
CA ALA A 16 -34.49 8.20 33.63
C ALA A 16 -34.83 9.39 32.72
N CYS A 17 -35.17 10.54 33.31
CA CYS A 17 -35.45 11.77 32.55
C CYS A 17 -34.24 12.20 31.72
N LEU A 18 -33.04 12.20 32.29
CA LEU A 18 -31.80 12.55 31.58
C LEU A 18 -31.51 11.57 30.44
N ALA A 19 -31.72 10.27 30.66
CA ALA A 19 -31.56 9.25 29.63
C ALA A 19 -32.53 9.46 28.46
N VAL A 20 -33.80 9.76 28.73
CA VAL A 20 -34.79 10.07 27.69
C VAL A 20 -34.41 11.34 26.92
N ILE A 21 -34.04 12.42 27.62
CA ILE A 21 -33.61 13.66 26.98
C ILE A 21 -32.40 13.41 26.06
N ARG A 22 -31.46 12.57 26.49
CA ARG A 22 -30.29 12.19 25.69
C ARG A 22 -30.65 11.29 24.51
N ALA A 23 -31.63 10.39 24.66
CA ALA A 23 -32.12 9.55 23.59
C ALA A 23 -32.80 10.38 22.48
N GLU A 24 -33.52 11.45 22.83
CA GLU A 24 -34.16 12.33 21.84
C GLU A 24 -33.20 13.32 21.18
N ARG A 25 -32.30 13.93 21.98
CA ARG A 25 -31.40 15.00 21.50
C ARG A 25 -30.01 14.52 21.08
N GLY A 26 -29.72 13.23 21.21
CA GLY A 26 -28.41 12.66 20.89
C GLY A 26 -28.01 12.93 19.43
N PRO A 27 -26.79 13.44 19.17
CA PRO A 27 -26.34 13.80 17.82
C PRO A 27 -26.05 12.58 16.94
N SER A 28 -25.62 11.46 17.53
CA SER A 28 -25.31 10.22 16.82
C SER A 28 -26.30 9.10 17.16
N MET A 29 -26.49 8.16 16.24
CA MET A 29 -27.32 6.96 16.49
C MET A 29 -26.78 6.13 17.65
N LEU A 30 -25.45 6.06 17.79
CA LEU A 30 -24.76 5.43 18.91
C LEU A 30 -25.17 6.08 20.23
N ASP A 31 -25.17 7.41 20.31
CA ASP A 31 -25.52 8.12 21.53
C ASP A 31 -26.96 7.85 21.98
N ARG A 32 -27.88 7.85 21.01
CA ARG A 32 -29.29 7.51 21.27
C ARG A 32 -29.44 6.08 21.77
N THR A 33 -28.70 5.14 21.18
CA THR A 33 -28.75 3.72 21.54
C THR A 33 -28.17 3.49 22.95
N ILE A 34 -27.05 4.13 23.29
CA ILE A 34 -26.48 4.09 24.64
C ILE A 34 -27.45 4.70 25.66
N ALA A 35 -28.12 5.79 25.32
CA ALA A 35 -29.11 6.41 26.19
C ALA A 35 -30.30 5.48 26.49
N LEU A 36 -30.76 4.71 25.49
CA LEU A 36 -31.80 3.70 25.67
C LEU A 36 -31.34 2.52 26.55
N ASP A 37 -30.09 2.07 26.40
CA ASP A 37 -29.48 1.04 27.25
C ASP A 37 -29.37 1.49 28.73
N LEU A 38 -28.93 2.74 28.94
CA LEU A 38 -28.93 3.39 30.25
C LEU A 38 -30.34 3.50 30.84
N PHE A 39 -31.33 3.88 30.03
CA PHE A 39 -32.73 3.94 30.47
C PHE A 39 -33.23 2.57 30.93
N ALA A 40 -32.96 1.51 30.17
CA ALA A 40 -33.28 0.14 30.58
C ALA A 40 -32.60 -0.24 31.90
N THR A 41 -31.32 0.11 32.06
CA THR A 41 -30.56 -0.13 33.31
C THR A 41 -31.18 0.59 34.51
N VAL A 42 -31.66 1.81 34.33
CA VAL A 42 -32.38 2.58 35.37
C VAL A 42 -33.69 1.89 35.77
N LEU A 43 -34.43 1.32 34.81
CA LEU A 43 -35.63 0.53 35.11
C LEU A 43 -35.31 -0.73 35.92
N VAL A 44 -34.21 -1.43 35.59
CA VAL A 44 -33.73 -2.58 36.37
C VAL A 44 -33.40 -2.15 37.80
N ALA A 45 -32.71 -1.03 37.98
CA ALA A 45 -32.43 -0.49 39.31
C ALA A 45 -33.72 -0.14 40.08
N GLY A 46 -34.75 0.36 39.40
CA GLY A 46 -36.07 0.61 39.99
C GLY A 46 -36.74 -0.67 40.50
N ILE A 47 -36.67 -1.74 39.73
CA ILE A 47 -37.16 -3.07 40.14
C ILE A 47 -36.34 -3.61 41.32
N ALA A 48 -35.03 -3.37 41.35
CA ALA A 48 -34.19 -3.76 42.48
C ALA A 48 -34.60 -3.05 43.79
N ILE A 49 -34.94 -1.76 43.71
CA ILE A 49 -35.47 -0.98 44.84
C ILE A 49 -36.80 -1.57 45.30
N GLU A 50 -37.69 -1.93 44.38
CA GLU A 50 -38.98 -2.56 44.70
C GLU A 50 -38.77 -3.92 45.38
N ALA A 51 -37.88 -4.77 44.85
CA ALA A 51 -37.56 -6.05 45.45
C ALA A 51 -37.00 -5.90 46.89
N ALA A 52 -36.11 -4.92 47.09
CA ALA A 52 -35.56 -4.60 48.40
C ALA A 52 -36.61 -4.07 49.38
N TRP A 53 -37.59 -3.28 48.90
CA TRP A 53 -38.70 -2.80 49.72
C TRP A 53 -39.66 -3.95 50.10
N SER A 54 -40.05 -4.75 49.12
CA SER A 54 -41.05 -5.81 49.27
C SER A 54 -40.55 -7.02 50.04
N GLN A 55 -39.23 -7.19 50.19
CA GLN A 55 -38.59 -8.33 50.89
C GLN A 55 -39.03 -9.69 50.30
N ARG A 56 -39.40 -9.70 49.02
CA ARG A 56 -39.82 -10.90 48.28
C ARG A 56 -38.70 -11.29 47.32
N VAL A 57 -38.43 -12.57 47.24
CA VAL A 57 -37.41 -13.13 46.35
C VAL A 57 -37.93 -13.40 44.94
N ASP A 58 -39.25 -13.28 44.75
CA ASP A 58 -39.95 -13.58 43.48
C ASP A 58 -39.54 -12.64 42.33
N THR A 59 -39.04 -11.44 42.65
CA THR A 59 -38.55 -10.45 41.68
C THR A 59 -37.07 -10.62 41.33
N LEU A 60 -36.31 -11.42 42.08
CA LEU A 60 -34.88 -11.64 41.82
C LEU A 60 -34.61 -12.31 40.46
N PRO A 61 -35.35 -13.35 40.03
CA PRO A 61 -35.15 -13.95 38.70
C PRO A 61 -35.36 -12.96 37.56
N ILE A 62 -36.35 -12.06 37.69
CA ILE A 62 -36.61 -10.99 36.72
C ILE A 62 -35.41 -10.04 36.66
N LEU A 63 -34.87 -9.67 37.83
CA LEU A 63 -33.71 -8.80 37.92
C LEU A 63 -32.47 -9.40 37.25
N VAL A 64 -32.23 -10.70 37.47
CA VAL A 64 -31.14 -11.44 36.82
C VAL A 64 -31.33 -11.46 35.31
N ALA A 65 -32.52 -11.84 34.83
CA ALA A 65 -32.81 -11.88 33.40
C ALA A 65 -32.63 -10.51 32.72
N LEU A 66 -33.17 -9.44 33.32
CA LEU A 66 -33.03 -8.08 32.79
C LEU A 66 -31.58 -7.58 32.83
N SER A 67 -30.81 -7.92 33.87
CA SER A 67 -29.39 -7.56 33.95
C SER A 67 -28.56 -8.21 32.83
N MET A 68 -28.87 -9.47 32.50
CA MET A 68 -28.24 -10.17 31.38
C MET A 68 -28.60 -9.51 30.05
N VAL A 69 -29.86 -9.13 29.85
CA VAL A 69 -30.32 -8.45 28.64
C VAL A 69 -29.64 -7.07 28.48
N GLY A 70 -29.55 -6.26 29.54
CA GLY A 70 -28.84 -4.97 29.49
C GLY A 70 -27.36 -5.15 29.18
N PHE A 71 -26.69 -6.09 29.85
CA PHE A 71 -25.28 -6.39 29.57
C PHE A 71 -25.04 -6.83 28.12
N VAL A 72 -25.84 -7.79 27.62
CA VAL A 72 -25.74 -8.27 26.23
C VAL A 72 -26.01 -7.14 25.25
N SER A 73 -26.98 -6.26 25.53
CA SER A 73 -27.30 -5.11 24.68
C SER A 73 -26.09 -4.18 24.54
N SER A 74 -25.46 -3.82 25.65
CA SER A 74 -24.23 -3.01 25.66
C SER A 74 -23.07 -3.64 24.86
N VAL A 75 -22.86 -4.96 25.02
CA VAL A 75 -21.81 -5.69 24.28
C VAL A 75 -22.07 -5.69 22.78
N VAL A 76 -23.32 -5.94 22.37
CA VAL A 76 -23.71 -5.92 20.95
C VAL A 76 -23.51 -4.51 20.37
N ILE A 77 -23.94 -3.47 21.08
CA ILE A 77 -23.75 -2.08 20.65
C ILE A 77 -22.27 -1.78 20.48
N SER A 78 -21.43 -2.11 21.46
CA SER A 78 -19.98 -1.88 21.39
C SER A 78 -19.30 -2.58 20.22
N ARG A 79 -19.78 -3.77 19.82
CA ARG A 79 -19.21 -4.52 18.68
C ARG A 79 -19.53 -3.86 17.34
N PHE A 80 -20.70 -3.25 17.21
CA PHE A 80 -21.21 -2.70 15.95
C PHE A 80 -21.21 -1.17 15.89
N ALA A 81 -20.68 -0.50 16.92
CA ALA A 81 -20.62 0.95 17.10
C ALA A 81 -19.66 1.70 16.15
N SER A 82 -19.24 1.11 15.02
CA SER A 82 -18.30 1.72 14.07
C SER A 82 -18.76 3.14 13.68
N VAL A 83 -17.92 4.12 14.00
CA VAL A 83 -18.15 5.54 13.76
C VAL A 83 -17.95 5.79 12.26
N GLU A 84 -19.04 6.07 11.54
CA GLU A 84 -18.93 6.77 10.26
C GLU A 84 -18.40 8.16 10.59
N PRO A 85 -17.17 8.55 10.17
CA PRO A 85 -16.69 9.89 10.43
C PRO A 85 -17.61 10.89 9.75
N ASP A 86 -18.16 11.84 10.53
CA ASP A 86 -18.99 12.97 10.08
C ASP A 86 -18.30 13.87 8.99
N THR A 87 -17.08 13.52 8.58
CA THR A 87 -16.37 14.12 7.45
C THR A 87 -17.12 13.94 6.11
N GLU A 88 -18.02 12.95 5.99
CA GLU A 88 -18.81 12.72 4.77
C GLU A 88 -20.07 13.60 4.62
N ARG A 89 -20.41 14.44 5.62
CA ARG A 89 -21.52 15.41 5.48
C ARG A 89 -21.10 16.77 4.96
N ARG A 90 -19.84 16.96 4.58
CA ARG A 90 -19.45 18.09 3.74
C ARG A 90 -19.48 17.63 2.29
N ILE A 91 -20.59 17.88 1.60
CA ILE A 91 -20.60 17.93 0.14
C ILE A 91 -19.51 18.94 -0.24
N LYS A 92 -18.41 18.47 -0.84
CA LYS A 92 -17.40 19.36 -1.41
C LYS A 92 -18.14 20.31 -2.35
N THR A 93 -17.93 21.62 -2.20
CA THR A 93 -18.57 22.60 -3.07
C THR A 93 -18.06 22.37 -4.50
N ALA A 94 -18.88 22.57 -5.54
CA ALA A 94 -18.47 22.34 -6.93
C ALA A 94 -17.14 23.04 -7.31
N ALA A 95 -16.83 24.18 -6.68
CA ALA A 95 -15.57 24.89 -6.83
C ALA A 95 -14.36 24.13 -6.25
N GLU A 96 -14.51 23.47 -5.08
CA GLU A 96 -13.42 22.71 -4.45
C GLU A 96 -13.07 21.46 -5.26
N VAL A 97 -14.06 20.84 -5.90
CA VAL A 97 -13.85 19.68 -6.80
C VAL A 97 -13.14 20.11 -8.08
N ALA A 98 -13.51 21.25 -8.66
CA ALA A 98 -12.87 21.76 -9.87
C ALA A 98 -11.37 22.08 -9.64
N GLU A 99 -11.02 22.72 -8.52
CA GLU A 99 -9.62 22.99 -8.17
C GLU A 99 -8.82 21.70 -7.94
N GLU A 100 -9.44 20.68 -7.33
CA GLU A 100 -8.77 19.41 -7.07
C GLU A 100 -8.60 18.60 -8.36
N GLU A 101 -9.58 18.60 -9.25
CA GLU A 101 -9.47 18.01 -10.58
C GLU A 101 -8.39 18.71 -11.42
N GLU A 102 -8.30 20.04 -11.37
CA GLU A 102 -7.23 20.77 -12.05
C GLU A 102 -5.85 20.40 -11.50
N ARG A 103 -5.71 20.26 -10.18
CA ARG A 103 -4.46 19.79 -9.55
C ARG A 103 -4.15 18.35 -9.94
N GLN A 104 -5.16 17.49 -10.03
CA GLN A 104 -5.00 16.10 -10.44
C GLN A 104 -4.57 16.01 -11.90
N ARG A 105 -5.21 16.77 -12.79
CA ARG A 105 -4.84 16.85 -14.21
C ARG A 105 -3.43 17.40 -14.38
N ALA A 106 -3.08 18.48 -13.67
CA ALA A 106 -1.72 19.03 -13.71
C ALA A 106 -0.68 18.03 -13.18
N ALA A 107 -1.02 17.23 -12.15
CA ALA A 107 -0.14 16.20 -11.63
C ALA A 107 -0.01 15.00 -12.59
N GLU A 108 -1.09 14.61 -13.27
CA GLU A 108 -1.10 13.55 -14.29
C GLU A 108 -0.32 13.98 -15.54
N GLU A 109 -0.54 15.21 -16.02
CA GLU A 109 0.23 15.80 -17.13
C GLU A 109 1.74 15.87 -16.79
N ALA A 110 2.09 16.27 -15.56
CA ALA A 110 3.49 16.30 -15.12
C ALA A 110 4.11 14.90 -15.05
N ALA A 111 3.34 13.89 -14.62
CA ALA A 111 3.81 12.50 -14.57
C ALA A 111 4.03 11.92 -15.99
N ASP A 112 3.11 12.20 -16.91
CA ASP A 112 3.22 11.80 -18.31
C ASP A 112 4.40 12.49 -19.01
N GLU A 113 4.65 13.77 -18.72
CA GLU A 113 5.82 14.50 -19.21
C GLU A 113 7.12 13.89 -18.68
N GLU A 114 7.18 13.56 -17.39
CA GLU A 114 8.34 12.90 -16.79
C GLU A 114 8.60 11.54 -17.44
N GLU A 115 7.56 10.73 -17.67
CA GLU A 115 7.69 9.43 -18.34
C GLU A 115 8.20 9.58 -19.78
N ARG A 116 7.72 10.58 -20.53
CA ARG A 116 8.20 10.87 -21.89
C ARG A 116 9.68 11.24 -21.89
N LEU A 117 10.12 12.08 -20.96
CA LEU A 117 11.52 12.48 -20.85
C LEU A 117 12.41 11.29 -20.49
N LEU A 118 11.99 10.43 -19.57
CA LEU A 118 12.70 9.19 -19.24
C LEU A 118 12.78 8.25 -20.45
N HIS A 119 11.70 8.14 -21.22
CA HIS A 119 11.67 7.33 -22.44
C HIS A 119 12.64 7.87 -23.50
N GLU A 120 12.64 9.19 -23.75
CA GLU A 120 13.58 9.83 -24.67
C GLU A 120 15.04 9.67 -24.22
N GLN A 121 15.33 9.82 -22.93
CA GLN A 121 16.65 9.58 -22.37
C GLN A 121 17.11 8.13 -22.55
N MET A 122 16.22 7.17 -22.31
CA MET A 122 16.50 5.75 -22.54
C MET A 122 16.85 5.47 -24.01
N LEU A 123 16.11 6.05 -24.95
CA LEU A 123 16.41 5.92 -26.38
C LEU A 123 17.78 6.52 -26.73
N GLN A 124 18.11 7.69 -26.17
CA GLN A 124 19.43 8.30 -26.37
C GLN A 124 20.56 7.43 -25.81
N GLU A 125 20.37 6.87 -24.62
CA GLU A 125 21.34 5.96 -24.00
C GLU A 125 21.53 4.69 -24.83
N GLN A 126 20.44 4.11 -25.34
CA GLN A 126 20.49 2.95 -26.24
C GLN A 126 21.25 3.26 -27.54
N LEU A 127 20.95 4.40 -28.18
CA LEU A 127 21.65 4.82 -29.39
C LEU A 127 23.14 5.06 -29.14
N ALA A 128 23.51 5.68 -28.01
CA ALA A 128 24.90 5.87 -27.64
C ALA A 128 25.62 4.54 -27.37
N ALA A 129 24.97 3.60 -26.70
CA ALA A 129 25.49 2.25 -26.47
C ALA A 129 25.69 1.48 -27.78
N GLU A 130 24.73 1.58 -28.71
CA GLU A 130 24.81 0.95 -30.03
C GLU A 130 25.94 1.54 -30.87
N GLN A 131 26.11 2.87 -30.88
CA GLN A 131 27.22 3.53 -31.56
C GLN A 131 28.58 3.07 -31.02
N LEU A 132 28.70 2.97 -29.69
CA LEU A 132 29.94 2.53 -29.05
C LEU A 132 30.25 1.06 -29.36
N ALA A 133 29.22 0.19 -29.42
CA ALA A 133 29.36 -1.19 -29.86
C ALA A 133 29.76 -1.30 -31.35
N ALA A 134 29.16 -0.47 -32.21
CA ALA A 134 29.50 -0.41 -33.63
C ALA A 134 30.95 0.03 -33.85
N GLU A 135 31.41 1.06 -33.13
CA GLU A 135 32.79 1.54 -33.19
C GLU A 135 33.78 0.45 -32.74
N GLN A 136 33.49 -0.23 -31.62
CA GLN A 136 34.31 -1.35 -31.15
C GLN A 136 34.37 -2.50 -32.16
N SER A 137 33.25 -2.81 -32.82
CA SER A 137 33.20 -3.86 -33.84
C SER A 137 34.05 -3.50 -35.07
N ALA A 138 34.02 -2.24 -35.52
CA ALA A 138 34.83 -1.76 -36.63
C ALA A 138 36.33 -1.81 -36.30
N VAL A 139 36.71 -1.41 -35.07
CA VAL A 139 38.09 -1.51 -34.58
C VAL A 139 38.54 -2.97 -34.52
N GLN A 140 37.74 -3.89 -33.98
CA GLN A 140 38.06 -5.32 -33.94
C GLN A 140 38.22 -5.91 -35.34
N GLN A 141 37.34 -5.57 -36.28
CA GLN A 141 37.44 -6.01 -37.67
C GLN A 141 38.69 -5.49 -38.36
N ALA A 142 39.05 -4.21 -38.17
CA ALA A 142 40.26 -3.63 -38.72
C ALA A 142 41.53 -4.32 -38.16
N VAL A 143 41.56 -4.59 -36.85
CA VAL A 143 42.65 -5.34 -36.22
C VAL A 143 42.75 -6.76 -36.79
N ALA A 144 41.63 -7.45 -36.98
CA ALA A 144 41.59 -8.79 -37.57
C ALA A 144 42.08 -8.80 -39.03
N GLN A 145 41.66 -7.82 -39.85
CA GLN A 145 42.13 -7.66 -41.23
C GLN A 145 43.64 -7.38 -41.29
N GLN A 146 44.16 -6.55 -40.40
CA GLN A 146 45.59 -6.24 -40.33
C GLN A 146 46.42 -7.46 -39.91
N LEU A 147 45.93 -8.25 -38.95
CA LEU A 147 46.58 -9.51 -38.56
C LEU A 147 46.60 -10.51 -39.72
N ALA A 148 45.48 -10.65 -40.44
CA ALA A 148 45.39 -11.52 -41.62
C ALA A 148 46.37 -11.08 -42.73
N ALA A 149 46.50 -9.77 -42.99
CA ALA A 149 47.45 -9.23 -43.96
C ALA A 149 48.91 -9.51 -43.55
N GLN A 150 49.25 -9.37 -42.26
CA GLN A 150 50.58 -9.72 -41.75
C GLN A 150 50.90 -11.21 -41.92
N GLN A 151 49.93 -12.09 -41.65
CA GLN A 151 50.10 -13.53 -41.85
C GLN A 151 50.33 -13.88 -43.33
N LEU A 152 49.59 -13.26 -44.25
CA LEU A 152 49.79 -13.46 -45.68
C LEU A 152 51.18 -12.98 -46.13
N ALA A 153 51.61 -11.80 -45.68
CA ALA A 153 52.95 -11.28 -45.97
C ALA A 153 54.06 -12.19 -45.44
N ALA A 154 53.91 -12.72 -44.22
CA ALA A 154 54.86 -13.68 -43.65
C ALA A 154 54.92 -14.99 -44.46
N GLN A 155 53.78 -15.51 -44.94
CA GLN A 155 53.74 -16.69 -45.82
C GLN A 155 54.44 -16.43 -47.15
N GLN A 156 54.24 -15.26 -47.76
CA GLN A 156 54.91 -14.87 -49.01
C GLN A 156 56.44 -14.74 -48.83
N LEU A 157 56.88 -14.15 -47.71
CA LEU A 157 58.31 -14.03 -47.40
C LEU A 157 58.96 -15.42 -47.23
N ALA A 158 58.29 -16.33 -46.53
CA ALA A 158 58.73 -17.73 -46.40
C ALA A 158 58.78 -18.44 -47.76
N ALA A 159 57.81 -18.21 -48.65
CA ALA A 159 57.80 -18.76 -50.00
C ALA A 159 58.96 -18.21 -50.87
N GLN A 160 59.33 -16.92 -50.73
CA GLN A 160 60.49 -16.35 -51.43
C GLN A 160 61.82 -16.92 -50.91
N GLN A 161 61.95 -17.14 -49.60
CA GLN A 161 63.15 -17.76 -49.01
C GLN A 161 63.31 -19.23 -49.43
N SER A 162 62.20 -19.96 -49.65
CA SER A 162 62.22 -21.31 -50.22
C SER A 162 62.63 -21.36 -51.69
N GLY A 163 62.61 -20.24 -52.42
CA GLY A 163 63.08 -20.14 -53.81
C GLY A 163 64.58 -19.85 -53.97
N ALA A 164 65.33 -19.72 -52.86
CA ALA A 164 66.74 -19.32 -52.83
C ALA A 164 67.68 -20.47 -52.37
N GLU A 165 67.42 -21.71 -52.76
CA GLU A 165 68.42 -22.79 -52.71
C GLU A 165 69.04 -23.01 -54.10
N PRO A 166 70.35 -22.75 -54.30
CA PRO A 166 71.02 -22.95 -55.58
C PRO A 166 71.41 -24.42 -55.75
N GLU A 167 70.73 -25.12 -56.66
CA GLU A 167 71.20 -26.38 -57.21
C GLU A 167 72.39 -26.11 -58.16
N GLN A 168 73.62 -26.10 -57.62
CA GLN A 168 74.82 -26.02 -58.47
C GLN A 168 75.90 -27.02 -58.07
N LYS A 169 75.62 -28.26 -58.46
CA LYS A 169 76.50 -29.20 -59.18
C LYS A 169 77.92 -28.69 -59.50
N ARG A 170 78.93 -29.44 -59.01
CA ARG A 170 80.18 -29.90 -59.68
C ARG A 170 81.18 -30.26 -58.57
N THR A 171 81.65 -31.48 -58.44
CA THR A 171 82.73 -32.00 -59.28
C THR A 171 82.95 -33.48 -58.94
N ASN A 172 82.75 -34.39 -59.90
CA ASN A 172 83.67 -35.53 -60.10
C ASN A 172 83.34 -36.27 -61.40
N GLN A 173 83.93 -35.75 -62.46
CA GLN A 173 84.26 -36.43 -63.71
C GLN A 173 85.42 -35.58 -64.24
N GLY A 174 86.68 -35.96 -64.06
CA GLY A 174 87.34 -37.11 -64.67
C GLY A 174 88.43 -36.53 -65.59
N GLU A 175 89.70 -36.66 -65.21
CA GLU A 175 90.87 -36.57 -66.09
C GLU A 175 91.72 -37.81 -65.80
N VAL A 176 91.71 -38.80 -66.70
CA VAL A 176 92.68 -39.03 -67.81
C VAL A 176 94.07 -39.42 -67.28
N ASN A 177 94.35 -40.73 -67.25
CA ASN A 177 95.38 -41.45 -68.01
C ASN A 177 95.52 -42.88 -67.46
#